data_AF-A0A969GK32-F1
#
_entry.id   AF-A0A969GK32-F1
#
_cell.length_a   1.000
_cell.length_b   1.000
_cell.length_c   1.000
_cell.angle_alpha   90.00
_cell.angle_beta   90.00
_cell.angle_gamma   90.00
#
_symmetry.space_group_name_H-M   'P 1'
#
loop_
_entity.id
_entity.type
_entity.pdbx_description
1 polymer ?
#
loop_
_entity_poly.entity_id
_entity_poly.type
_entity_poly.pdbx_seq_one_letter_code
_entity_poly.pdbx_strand_id
1 'polypeptide(L)'
;MPLAWAATLLYTLARLIDYADGYVARVTGSESSLGAILDIEFDGLGLLIAVLLAIQYGLMPLWYLPLALARQLFVLGLWLRTRRGLAVYPLPDSDNRRLIAGYQTGFLAVVLWPIFGPPLTLLASVLFAIPLAFSFGRDWLVVSGVLDPQSDQYARGRQLIKTFFEGWLPFVARIIGAWLAAMLLWRMAPTFEAWGDYLASLGAANPDQLARIFAGLFALAWLPFLLGIVGRLSGLIILGMACLDVLSVGLLWHENGWLFVCAAIVLHLGSGRFALWRPEDAILRRRWGGPREDSP
;
A
#
# COMPACT_ATOMS: atom_id res chain seq x y z
N MET A 1 21.14 -11.73 -11.45
CA MET A 1 19.88 -11.60 -12.22
C MET A 1 18.88 -12.74 -11.95
N PRO A 2 19.16 -14.04 -12.18
CA PRO A 2 18.15 -15.10 -11.99
C PRO A 2 17.72 -15.29 -10.52
N LEU A 3 18.63 -15.08 -9.56
CA LEU A 3 18.31 -15.21 -8.13
C LEU A 3 17.32 -14.16 -7.62
N ALA A 4 17.34 -12.93 -8.16
CA ALA A 4 16.41 -11.87 -7.77
C ALA A 4 14.98 -12.18 -8.26
N TRP A 5 14.85 -12.69 -9.49
CA TRP A 5 13.58 -13.21 -10.01
C TRP A 5 13.06 -14.38 -9.17
N ALA A 6 13.91 -15.34 -8.84
CA ALA A 6 13.53 -16.48 -8.00
C ALA A 6 13.05 -16.04 -6.61
N ALA A 7 13.81 -15.17 -5.93
CA ALA A 7 13.44 -14.64 -4.61
C ALA A 7 12.09 -13.91 -4.64
N THR A 8 11.87 -13.09 -5.67
CA THR A 8 10.62 -12.35 -5.85
C THR A 8 9.44 -13.26 -6.13
N LEU A 9 9.61 -14.24 -7.03
CA LEU A 9 8.57 -15.20 -7.37
C LEU A 9 8.19 -16.05 -6.17
N LEU A 10 9.19 -16.55 -5.42
CA LEU A 10 8.98 -17.33 -4.21
C LEU A 10 8.26 -16.50 -3.14
N TYR A 11 8.67 -15.25 -2.91
CA TYR A 11 8.01 -14.37 -1.95
C TYR A 11 6.57 -14.08 -2.35
N THR A 12 6.33 -13.71 -3.61
CA THR A 12 4.98 -13.40 -4.13
C THR A 12 4.09 -14.63 -4.05
N LEU A 13 4.59 -15.80 -4.45
CA LEU A 13 3.83 -17.06 -4.40
C LEU A 13 3.54 -17.47 -2.96
N ALA A 14 4.51 -17.36 -2.06
CA ALA A 14 4.31 -17.62 -0.63
C ALA A 14 3.19 -16.74 -0.06
N ARG A 15 3.16 -15.45 -0.39
CA ARG A 15 2.08 -14.54 0.03
C ARG A 15 0.71 -14.90 -0.53
N LEU A 16 0.65 -15.37 -1.77
CA LEU A 16 -0.60 -15.79 -2.39
C LEU A 16 -1.14 -17.08 -1.77
N ILE A 17 -0.25 -18.05 -1.49
CA ILE A 17 -0.60 -19.31 -0.84
C ILE A 17 -1.10 -19.06 0.59
N ASP A 18 -0.40 -18.20 1.34
CA ASP A 18 -0.75 -17.79 2.70
C ASP A 18 -2.15 -17.17 2.77
N TYR A 19 -2.46 -16.25 1.86
CA TYR A 19 -3.79 -15.67 1.74
C TYR A 19 -4.87 -16.73 1.45
N ALA A 20 -4.57 -17.70 0.59
CA ALA A 20 -5.49 -18.77 0.22
C ALA A 20 -5.71 -19.76 1.38
N ASP A 21 -4.67 -20.15 2.11
CA ASP A 21 -4.77 -21.05 3.26
C ASP A 21 -5.63 -20.43 4.37
N GLY A 22 -5.38 -19.17 4.69
CA GLY A 22 -6.21 -18.43 5.64
C GLY A 22 -7.67 -18.34 5.20
N TYR A 23 -7.94 -18.18 3.89
CA TYR A 23 -9.30 -18.20 3.37
C TYR A 23 -9.97 -19.57 3.52
N VAL A 24 -9.27 -20.65 3.18
CA VAL A 24 -9.78 -22.02 3.30
C VAL A 24 -10.07 -22.35 4.77
N ALA A 25 -9.14 -22.08 5.69
CA ALA A 25 -9.31 -22.34 7.12
C ALA A 25 -10.53 -21.63 7.72
N ARG A 26 -10.81 -20.41 7.25
CA ARG A 26 -12.00 -19.64 7.65
C ARG A 26 -13.29 -20.25 7.13
N VAL A 27 -13.31 -20.66 5.86
CA VAL A 27 -14.47 -21.31 5.25
C VAL A 27 -14.75 -22.68 5.87
N THR A 28 -13.71 -23.42 6.26
CA THR A 28 -13.84 -24.75 6.88
C THR A 28 -13.98 -24.71 8.41
N GLY A 29 -13.98 -23.52 9.03
CA GLY A 29 -14.05 -23.36 10.48
C GLY A 29 -12.89 -24.04 11.23
N SER A 30 -11.74 -24.22 10.57
CA SER A 30 -10.58 -24.97 11.08
C SER A 30 -9.50 -24.05 11.69
N GLU A 31 -9.86 -22.84 12.08
CA GLU A 31 -8.92 -21.91 12.72
C GLU A 31 -8.45 -22.47 14.07
N SER A 32 -7.13 -22.62 14.23
CA SER A 32 -6.51 -23.04 15.49
C SER A 32 -5.75 -21.87 16.13
N SER A 33 -5.70 -21.84 17.46
CA SER A 33 -4.94 -20.82 18.21
C SER A 33 -3.44 -20.87 17.92
N LEU A 34 -2.89 -22.09 17.74
CA LEU A 34 -1.49 -22.29 17.36
C LEU A 34 -1.22 -21.77 15.94
N GLY A 35 -2.11 -22.08 14.99
CA GLY A 35 -2.00 -21.59 13.61
C GLY A 35 -1.99 -20.07 13.54
N ALA A 36 -2.87 -19.40 14.29
CA ALA A 36 -2.93 -17.94 14.35
C ALA A 36 -1.65 -17.30 14.92
N ILE A 37 -1.00 -17.91 15.91
CA ILE A 37 0.27 -17.40 16.46
C ILE A 37 1.40 -17.58 15.44
N LEU A 38 1.44 -18.75 14.80
CA LEU A 38 2.48 -19.11 13.84
C LEU A 38 2.42 -18.25 12.58
N ASP A 39 1.21 -18.01 12.07
CA ASP A 39 0.88 -17.11 10.96
C ASP A 39 1.46 -15.71 11.20
N ILE A 40 1.15 -15.13 12.37
CA ILE A 40 1.61 -13.80 12.76
C ILE A 40 3.16 -13.72 12.83
N GLU A 41 3.82 -14.78 13.30
CA GLU A 41 5.28 -14.79 13.42
C GLU A 41 5.96 -14.95 12.06
N PHE A 42 5.47 -15.86 11.20
CA PHE A 42 5.98 -16.02 9.85
C PHE A 42 5.70 -14.80 8.97
N ASP A 43 4.56 -14.12 9.14
CA ASP A 43 4.28 -12.83 8.51
C ASP A 43 5.33 -11.79 8.86
N GLY A 44 5.65 -11.66 10.16
CA GLY A 44 6.67 -10.74 10.65
C GLY A 44 8.07 -11.06 10.13
N LEU A 45 8.45 -12.33 10.08
CA LEU A 45 9.73 -12.77 9.52
C LEU A 45 9.80 -12.56 8.00
N GLY A 46 8.73 -12.89 7.28
CA GLY A 46 8.64 -12.70 5.83
C GLY A 46 8.78 -11.22 5.46
N LEU A 47 8.13 -10.32 6.20
CA LEU A 47 8.28 -8.87 6.04
C LEU A 47 9.73 -8.43 6.27
N LEU A 48 10.36 -8.89 7.36
CA LEU A 48 11.74 -8.54 7.69
C LEU A 48 12.73 -9.02 6.61
N ILE A 49 12.62 -10.27 6.18
CA ILE A 49 13.48 -10.85 5.14
C ILE A 49 13.34 -10.05 3.85
N ALA A 50 12.12 -9.74 3.44
CA ALA A 50 11.90 -9.02 2.19
C ALA A 50 12.39 -7.57 2.26
N VAL A 51 12.29 -6.88 3.40
CA VAL A 51 12.92 -5.55 3.59
C VAL A 51 14.44 -5.65 3.57
N LEU A 52 15.04 -6.66 4.21
CA LEU A 52 16.48 -6.86 4.17
C LEU A 52 16.98 -7.12 2.75
N LEU A 53 16.28 -7.94 1.98
CA LEU A 53 16.58 -8.16 0.56
C LEU A 53 16.44 -6.88 -0.26
N ALA A 54 15.39 -6.09 -0.04
CA ALA A 54 15.20 -4.83 -0.74
C ALA A 54 16.31 -3.81 -0.42
N ILE A 55 16.78 -3.76 0.83
CA ILE A 55 17.94 -2.94 1.22
C ILE A 55 19.22 -3.47 0.58
N GLN A 56 19.44 -4.79 0.61
CA GLN A 56 20.61 -5.43 0.02
C GLN A 56 20.71 -5.19 -1.49
N TYR A 57 19.57 -5.17 -2.19
CA TYR A 57 19.49 -4.84 -3.62
C TYR A 57 19.52 -3.33 -3.91
N GLY A 58 19.64 -2.48 -2.89
CA GLY A 58 19.67 -1.02 -3.05
C GLY A 58 18.31 -0.40 -3.45
N LEU A 59 17.22 -1.14 -3.31
CA LEU A 59 15.86 -0.71 -3.65
C LEU A 59 15.23 0.12 -2.53
N MET A 60 15.59 -0.18 -1.28
CA MET A 60 15.05 0.50 -0.09
C MET A 60 16.16 1.09 0.78
N PRO A 61 15.89 2.21 1.47
CA PRO A 61 16.85 2.82 2.37
C PRO A 61 16.94 2.08 3.72
N LEU A 62 18.12 2.12 4.35
CA LEU A 62 18.37 1.43 5.62
C LEU A 62 17.44 1.88 6.76
N TRP A 63 16.96 3.12 6.75
CA TRP A 63 16.05 3.65 7.77
C TRP A 63 14.68 2.96 7.75
N TYR A 64 14.34 2.19 6.72
CA TYR A 64 13.09 1.40 6.68
C TYR A 64 13.14 0.17 7.59
N LEU A 65 14.33 -0.32 7.94
CA LEU A 65 14.51 -1.51 8.79
C LEU A 65 13.77 -1.44 10.14
N PRO A 66 13.84 -0.35 10.93
CA PRO A 66 13.05 -0.24 12.16
C PRO A 66 11.53 -0.29 11.93
N LEU A 67 11.04 0.09 10.74
CA LEU A 67 9.62 -0.06 10.40
C LEU A 67 9.25 -1.52 10.12
N ALA A 68 10.14 -2.29 9.48
CA ALA A 68 9.97 -3.73 9.32
C ALA A 68 9.97 -4.46 10.67
N LEU A 69 10.77 -3.97 11.62
CA LEU A 69 10.83 -4.46 13.00
C LEU A 69 9.78 -3.84 13.92
N ALA A 70 8.85 -3.03 13.40
CA ALA A 70 7.98 -2.21 14.25
C ALA A 70 7.15 -3.06 15.22
N ARG A 71 6.68 -4.24 14.80
CA ARG A 71 5.95 -5.18 15.67
C ARG A 71 6.85 -5.71 16.79
N GLN A 72 8.04 -6.19 16.46
CA GLN A 72 8.99 -6.75 17.42
C GLN A 72 9.42 -5.69 18.44
N LEU A 73 9.69 -4.47 17.96
CA LEU A 73 9.98 -3.32 18.81
C LEU A 73 8.79 -2.94 19.68
N PHE A 74 7.56 -3.01 19.14
CA PHE A 74 6.34 -2.76 19.91
C PHE A 74 6.18 -3.76 21.06
N VAL A 75 6.28 -5.06 20.77
CA VAL A 75 6.18 -6.13 21.79
C VAL A 75 7.29 -6.02 22.83
N LEU A 76 8.53 -5.78 22.40
CA LEU A 76 9.66 -5.53 23.29
C LEU A 76 9.41 -4.32 24.20
N GLY A 77 8.84 -3.25 23.64
CA GLY A 77 8.43 -2.06 24.37
C GLY A 77 7.37 -2.35 25.44
N LEU A 78 6.35 -3.15 25.11
CA LEU A 78 5.34 -3.59 26.08
C LEU A 78 5.96 -4.39 27.22
N TRP A 79 6.79 -5.39 26.88
CA TRP A 79 7.48 -6.22 27.86
C TRP A 79 8.34 -5.38 28.81
N LEU A 80 9.08 -4.41 28.29
CA LEU A 80 9.94 -3.53 29.09
C LEU A 80 9.12 -2.63 30.02
N ARG A 81 7.96 -2.12 29.56
CA ARG A 81 7.04 -1.34 30.41
C ARG A 81 6.47 -2.17 31.54
N THR A 82 5.98 -3.37 31.24
CA THR A 82 5.44 -4.30 32.25
C THR A 82 6.51 -4.67 33.28
N ARG A 83 7.75 -4.94 32.84
CA ARG A 83 8.88 -5.21 33.76
C ARG A 83 9.24 -4.01 34.65
N ARG A 84 8.97 -2.79 34.20
CA ARG A 84 9.18 -1.56 34.97
C ARG A 84 7.97 -1.19 35.85
N GLY A 85 6.93 -2.03 35.89
CA GLY A 85 5.70 -1.76 36.65
C GLY A 85 4.86 -0.61 36.08
N LEU A 86 5.10 -0.23 34.81
CA LEU A 86 4.33 0.83 34.15
C LEU A 86 3.02 0.27 33.62
N ALA A 87 1.94 1.08 33.68
CA ALA A 87 0.66 0.72 33.11
C ALA A 87 0.75 0.54 31.59
N VAL A 88 -0.03 -0.44 31.10
CA VAL A 88 -0.18 -0.81 29.68
C VAL A 88 -1.68 -0.85 29.41
N TYR A 89 -2.16 0.06 28.56
CA TYR A 89 -3.57 0.19 28.24
C TYR A 89 -3.95 -0.65 27.01
N PRO A 90 -5.17 -1.20 26.94
CA PRO A 90 -5.62 -1.98 25.79
C PRO A 90 -5.76 -1.10 24.54
N LEU A 91 -5.35 -1.65 23.40
CA LEU A 91 -5.55 -1.00 22.10
C LEU A 91 -7.00 -1.14 21.64
N PRO A 92 -7.63 -0.07 21.14
CA PRO A 92 -8.93 -0.20 20.48
C PRO A 92 -8.78 -0.97 19.16
N ASP A 93 -9.83 -1.68 18.77
CA ASP A 93 -9.89 -2.32 17.45
C ASP A 93 -9.83 -1.29 16.32
N SER A 94 -9.10 -1.61 15.25
CA SER A 94 -8.85 -0.67 14.15
C SER A 94 -8.67 -1.39 12.83
N ASP A 95 -9.68 -1.30 11.95
CA ASP A 95 -9.60 -1.75 10.56
C ASP A 95 -8.44 -1.12 9.79
N ASN A 96 -8.08 0.13 10.10
CA ASN A 96 -6.98 0.83 9.43
C ASN A 96 -5.63 0.11 9.59
N ARG A 97 -5.41 -0.62 10.70
CA ARG A 97 -4.16 -1.40 10.89
C ARG A 97 -4.08 -2.54 9.88
N ARG A 98 -5.20 -3.22 9.64
CA ARG A 98 -5.31 -4.32 8.67
C ARG A 98 -5.06 -3.81 7.25
N LEU A 99 -5.65 -2.68 6.89
CA LEU A 99 -5.43 -2.08 5.56
C LEU A 99 -3.98 -1.65 5.36
N ILE A 100 -3.39 -0.96 6.35
CA ILE A 100 -1.98 -0.53 6.28
C ILE A 100 -1.07 -1.75 6.12
N ALA A 101 -1.26 -2.81 6.92
CA ALA A 101 -0.49 -4.04 6.80
C ALA A 101 -0.64 -4.69 5.40
N GLY A 102 -1.87 -4.79 4.88
CA GLY A 102 -2.11 -5.30 3.53
C GLY A 102 -1.40 -4.49 2.43
N TYR A 103 -1.41 -3.15 2.55
CA TYR A 103 -0.67 -2.29 1.63
C TYR A 103 0.84 -2.44 1.76
N GLN A 104 1.38 -2.62 2.97
CA GLN A 104 2.81 -2.88 3.18
C GLN A 104 3.25 -4.18 2.52
N THR A 105 2.49 -5.26 2.76
CA THR A 105 2.78 -6.57 2.17
C THR A 105 2.71 -6.51 0.64
N GLY A 106 1.69 -5.85 0.09
CA GLY A 106 1.56 -5.64 -1.36
C GLY A 106 2.71 -4.82 -1.94
N PHE A 107 3.10 -3.72 -1.29
CA PHE A 107 4.26 -2.93 -1.67
C PHE A 107 5.53 -3.75 -1.71
N LEU A 108 5.78 -4.54 -0.66
CA LEU A 108 7.00 -5.32 -0.56
C LEU A 108 7.05 -6.44 -1.60
N ALA A 109 5.90 -7.03 -1.94
CA ALA A 109 5.78 -7.99 -3.03
C ALA A 109 6.10 -7.36 -4.38
N VAL A 110 5.74 -6.10 -4.61
CA VAL A 110 5.99 -5.37 -5.86
C VAL A 110 7.42 -4.82 -5.93
N VAL A 111 7.93 -4.20 -4.86
CA VAL A 111 9.22 -3.50 -4.87
C VAL A 111 10.40 -4.42 -5.15
N LEU A 112 10.29 -5.71 -4.80
CA LEU A 112 11.34 -6.71 -5.02
C LEU A 112 11.48 -7.12 -6.48
N TRP A 113 10.48 -6.85 -7.33
CA TRP A 113 10.58 -7.20 -8.74
C TRP A 113 11.77 -6.50 -9.37
N PRO A 114 12.65 -7.23 -10.10
CA PRO A 114 13.89 -6.70 -10.68
C PRO A 114 13.65 -5.77 -11.89
N ILE A 115 12.44 -5.22 -12.00
CA ILE A 115 11.98 -4.22 -12.96
C ILE A 115 12.00 -2.83 -12.28
N PHE A 116 11.88 -2.77 -10.95
CA PHE A 116 11.90 -1.53 -10.19
C PHE A 116 13.31 -1.18 -9.69
N GLY A 117 13.60 0.12 -9.63
CA GLY A 117 14.84 0.64 -9.06
C GLY A 117 14.71 2.10 -8.59
N PRO A 118 15.75 2.64 -7.92
CA PRO A 118 15.81 4.05 -7.57
C PRO A 118 15.75 4.96 -8.80
N PRO A 119 15.15 6.16 -8.72
CA PRO A 119 14.61 6.81 -7.51
C PRO A 119 13.17 6.40 -7.15
N LEU A 120 12.47 5.64 -8.00
CA LEU A 120 11.06 5.28 -7.80
C LEU A 120 10.83 4.49 -6.52
N THR A 121 11.67 3.48 -6.25
CA THR A 121 11.55 2.64 -5.05
C THR A 121 11.81 3.41 -3.76
N LEU A 122 12.68 4.43 -3.80
CA LEU A 122 12.94 5.32 -2.65
C LEU A 122 11.72 6.22 -2.36
N LEU A 123 11.12 6.79 -3.41
CA LEU A 123 9.89 7.57 -3.29
C LEU A 123 8.75 6.70 -2.72
N ALA A 124 8.57 5.50 -3.27
CA ALA A 124 7.58 4.54 -2.78
C ALA A 124 7.84 4.18 -1.30
N SER A 125 9.10 3.92 -0.92
CA SER A 125 9.46 3.65 0.48
C SER A 125 9.02 4.77 1.41
N VAL A 126 9.25 6.03 1.06
CA VAL A 126 8.79 7.17 1.89
C VAL A 126 7.26 7.19 2.01
N LEU A 127 6.55 7.03 0.89
CA LEU A 127 5.08 7.09 0.89
C LEU A 127 4.43 5.95 1.70
N PHE A 128 4.96 4.74 1.61
CA PHE A 128 4.47 3.59 2.37
C PHE A 128 4.93 3.63 3.83
N ALA A 129 6.08 4.26 4.15
CA ALA A 129 6.54 4.42 5.53
C ALA A 129 5.65 5.34 6.37
N ILE A 130 5.14 6.43 5.79
CA ILE A 130 4.34 7.44 6.51
C ILE A 130 3.13 6.84 7.26
N PRO A 131 2.19 6.12 6.61
CA PRO A 131 1.03 5.56 7.29
C PRO A 131 1.42 4.48 8.31
N LEU A 132 2.47 3.71 8.03
CA LEU A 132 2.98 2.68 8.94
C LEU A 132 3.55 3.29 10.22
N ALA A 133 4.46 4.26 10.09
CA ALA A 133 5.05 4.99 11.20
C ALA A 133 3.98 5.73 12.02
N PHE A 134 3.02 6.37 11.35
CA PHE A 134 1.90 7.03 12.02
C PHE A 134 1.04 6.04 12.82
N SER A 135 0.71 4.88 12.25
CA SER A 135 -0.09 3.85 12.93
C SER A 135 0.62 3.35 14.19
N PHE A 136 1.88 2.92 14.08
CA PHE A 136 2.64 2.41 15.22
C PHE A 136 2.91 3.49 16.27
N GLY A 137 3.24 4.71 15.84
CA GLY A 137 3.45 5.85 16.74
C GLY A 137 2.20 6.17 17.56
N ARG A 138 1.04 6.27 16.89
CA ARG A 138 -0.25 6.48 17.57
C ARG A 138 -0.56 5.34 18.54
N ASP A 139 -0.40 4.10 18.10
CA ASP A 139 -0.71 2.92 18.92
C ASP A 139 0.18 2.87 20.17
N TRP A 140 1.46 3.26 20.04
CA TRP A 140 2.35 3.38 21.19
C TRP A 140 1.91 4.47 22.17
N LEU A 141 1.49 5.63 21.68
CA LEU A 141 0.99 6.73 22.52
C LEU A 141 -0.27 6.34 23.30
N VAL A 142 -1.15 5.53 22.70
CA VAL A 142 -2.34 4.98 23.37
C VAL A 142 -1.94 3.98 24.45
N VAL A 143 -1.13 2.97 24.12
CA VAL A 143 -0.76 1.92 25.08
C VAL A 143 0.08 2.46 26.23
N SER A 144 0.87 3.50 25.96
CA SER A 144 1.69 4.16 26.99
C SER A 144 0.90 5.05 27.94
N GLY A 145 -0.39 5.31 27.67
CA GLY A 145 -1.25 6.19 28.46
C GLY A 145 -1.01 7.68 28.21
N VAL A 146 -0.21 8.04 27.20
CA VAL A 146 0.00 9.44 26.81
C VAL A 146 -1.25 10.00 26.14
N LEU A 147 -1.93 9.18 25.34
CA LEU A 147 -3.23 9.49 24.77
C LEU A 147 -4.30 8.64 25.42
N ASP A 148 -5.35 9.30 25.93
CA ASP A 148 -6.55 8.64 26.42
C ASP A 148 -7.58 8.48 25.29
N PRO A 149 -7.86 7.23 24.83
CA PRO A 149 -8.85 6.97 23.79
C PRO A 149 -10.28 7.37 24.15
N GLN A 150 -10.60 7.48 25.44
CA GLN A 150 -11.93 7.83 25.93
C GLN A 150 -12.13 9.35 26.05
N SER A 151 -11.06 10.14 25.93
CA SER A 151 -11.16 11.59 26.03
C SER A 151 -11.84 12.23 24.81
N ASP A 152 -12.71 13.21 25.06
CA ASP A 152 -13.37 13.99 24.01
C ASP A 152 -12.37 14.72 23.10
N GLN A 153 -11.23 15.15 23.67
CA GLN A 153 -10.17 15.81 22.92
C GLN A 153 -9.53 14.86 21.90
N TYR A 154 -9.22 13.63 22.30
CA TYR A 154 -8.71 12.61 21.39
C TYR A 154 -9.74 12.25 20.31
N ALA A 155 -11.00 12.09 20.68
CA ALA A 155 -12.08 11.79 19.73
C ALA A 155 -12.22 12.88 18.66
N ARG A 156 -12.22 14.16 19.07
CA ARG A 156 -12.26 15.31 18.15
C ARG A 156 -11.01 15.38 17.26
N GLY A 157 -9.82 15.24 17.84
CA GLY A 157 -8.56 15.25 17.10
C GLY A 157 -8.50 14.12 16.07
N ARG A 158 -8.88 12.91 16.46
CA ARG A 158 -8.97 11.74 15.57
C ARG A 158 -9.97 11.99 14.44
N GLN A 159 -11.13 12.59 14.72
CA GLN A 159 -12.13 12.88 13.70
C GLN A 159 -11.66 13.95 12.72
N LEU A 160 -10.93 14.98 13.19
CA LEU A 160 -10.31 15.99 12.32
C LEU A 160 -9.26 15.37 11.40
N ILE A 161 -8.33 14.60 11.95
CA ILE A 161 -7.30 13.87 11.19
C ILE A 161 -7.97 12.96 10.16
N LYS A 162 -8.98 12.19 10.56
CA LYS A 162 -9.71 11.30 9.66
C LYS A 162 -10.41 12.09 8.54
N THR A 163 -11.06 13.20 8.86
CA THR A 163 -11.78 14.03 7.89
C THR A 163 -10.82 14.66 6.88
N PHE A 164 -9.62 15.04 7.32
CA PHE A 164 -8.58 15.56 6.44
C PHE A 164 -7.99 14.45 5.56
N PHE A 165 -7.45 13.38 6.17
CA PHE A 165 -6.70 12.33 5.46
C PHE A 165 -7.59 11.37 4.66
N GLU A 166 -8.74 10.94 5.18
CA GLU A 166 -9.66 10.04 4.45
C GLU A 166 -10.70 10.81 3.64
N GLY A 167 -10.74 12.14 3.76
CA GLY A 167 -11.73 13.00 3.11
C GLY A 167 -11.14 13.98 2.10
N TRP A 168 -10.49 15.03 2.59
CA TRP A 168 -10.02 16.14 1.74
C TRP A 168 -8.76 15.80 0.94
N LEU A 169 -7.78 15.16 1.58
CA LEU A 169 -6.50 14.83 0.96
C LEU A 169 -6.66 13.95 -0.30
N PRO A 170 -7.47 12.87 -0.31
CA PRO A 170 -7.63 12.05 -1.50
C PRO A 170 -8.50 12.74 -2.55
N PHE A 171 -9.43 13.61 -2.15
CA PHE A 171 -10.18 14.43 -3.10
C PHE A 171 -9.25 15.36 -3.88
N VAL A 172 -8.40 16.11 -3.17
CA VAL A 172 -7.40 17.00 -3.81
C VAL A 172 -6.44 16.19 -4.67
N ALA A 173 -5.97 15.03 -4.17
CA ALA A 173 -5.11 14.13 -4.94
C ALA A 173 -5.77 13.60 -6.22
N ARG A 174 -7.09 13.34 -6.23
CA ARG A 174 -7.81 12.96 -7.46
C ARG A 174 -7.86 14.10 -8.47
N ILE A 175 -8.13 15.33 -8.04
CA ILE A 175 -8.18 16.48 -8.95
C ILE A 175 -6.79 16.75 -9.56
N ILE A 176 -5.76 16.86 -8.72
CA ILE A 176 -4.39 17.11 -9.18
C ILE A 176 -3.88 15.92 -10.01
N GLY A 177 -4.08 14.70 -9.53
CA GLY A 177 -3.66 13.49 -10.23
C GLY A 177 -4.36 13.31 -11.57
N ALA A 178 -5.66 13.62 -11.69
CA ALA A 178 -6.36 13.56 -12.96
C ALA A 178 -5.83 14.62 -13.95
N TRP A 179 -5.52 15.82 -13.47
CA TRP A 179 -4.89 16.85 -14.31
C TRP A 179 -3.51 16.42 -14.80
N LEU A 180 -2.64 15.91 -13.90
CA LEU A 180 -1.32 15.38 -14.25
C LEU A 180 -1.41 14.17 -15.21
N ALA A 181 -2.37 13.27 -14.98
CA ALA A 181 -2.60 12.12 -15.86
C ALA A 181 -3.03 12.56 -17.27
N ALA A 182 -3.88 13.60 -17.38
CA ALA A 182 -4.28 14.16 -18.66
C ALA A 182 -3.09 14.80 -19.39
N MET A 183 -2.22 15.53 -18.66
CA MET A 183 -0.99 16.10 -19.22
C MET A 183 -0.04 15.01 -19.73
N LEU A 184 0.16 13.94 -18.95
CA LEU A 184 1.00 12.82 -19.34
C LEU A 184 0.44 12.10 -20.57
N LEU A 185 -0.86 11.79 -20.60
CA LEU A 185 -1.53 11.19 -21.76
C LEU A 185 -1.39 12.09 -23.00
N TRP A 186 -1.55 13.41 -22.85
CA TRP A 186 -1.39 14.34 -23.95
C TRP A 186 0.04 14.35 -24.51
N ARG A 187 1.05 14.36 -23.62
CA ARG A 187 2.47 14.28 -24.00
C ARG A 187 2.79 13.00 -24.77
N MET A 188 2.20 11.88 -24.38
CA MET A 188 2.53 10.56 -24.93
C MET A 188 1.67 10.12 -26.11
N ALA A 189 0.49 10.72 -26.30
CA ALA A 189 -0.46 10.43 -27.36
C ALA A 189 0.12 10.36 -28.80
N PRO A 190 1.16 11.13 -29.18
CA PRO A 190 1.65 11.13 -30.56
C PRO A 190 2.29 9.81 -31.01
N THR A 191 3.03 9.10 -30.14
CA THR A 191 3.80 7.91 -30.56
C THR A 191 3.90 6.79 -29.53
N PHE A 192 3.71 7.07 -28.23
CA PHE A 192 4.02 6.11 -27.13
C PHE A 192 5.41 5.44 -27.23
N GLU A 193 6.35 6.07 -27.95
CA GLU A 193 7.63 5.48 -28.35
C GLU A 193 8.49 5.09 -27.15
N ALA A 194 8.61 5.97 -26.16
CA ALA A 194 9.39 5.67 -24.95
C ALA A 194 8.85 4.47 -24.16
N TRP A 195 7.52 4.23 -24.18
CA TRP A 195 6.94 3.04 -23.55
C TRP A 195 7.18 1.79 -24.39
N GLY A 196 7.08 1.92 -25.72
CA GLY A 196 7.44 0.85 -26.66
C GLY A 196 8.89 0.41 -26.47
N ASP A 197 9.83 1.35 -26.47
CA ASP A 197 11.27 1.10 -26.27
C ASP A 197 11.54 0.43 -24.92
N TYR A 198 10.92 0.93 -23.85
CA TYR A 198 11.05 0.33 -22.54
C TYR A 198 10.51 -1.10 -22.50
N LEU A 199 9.33 -1.35 -23.06
CA LEU A 199 8.74 -2.69 -23.13
C LEU A 199 9.57 -3.64 -24.02
N ALA A 200 10.14 -3.12 -25.11
CA ALA A 200 11.06 -3.87 -25.97
C ALA A 200 12.33 -4.27 -25.20
N SER A 201 12.86 -3.38 -24.36
CA SER A 201 14.02 -3.68 -23.50
C SER A 201 13.75 -4.79 -22.48
N LEU A 202 12.48 -4.99 -22.10
CA LEU A 202 12.03 -6.09 -21.26
C LEU A 202 11.77 -7.40 -22.02
N GLY A 203 11.95 -7.41 -23.36
CA GLY A 203 11.72 -8.57 -24.22
C GLY A 203 10.27 -8.79 -24.63
N ALA A 204 9.44 -7.74 -24.63
CA ALA A 204 8.05 -7.84 -25.09
C ALA A 204 7.96 -8.18 -26.58
N ALA A 205 7.09 -9.13 -26.95
CA ALA A 205 6.94 -9.59 -28.33
C ALA A 205 6.32 -8.54 -29.27
N ASN A 206 5.39 -7.70 -28.77
CA ASN A 206 4.73 -6.63 -29.53
C ASN A 206 4.68 -5.33 -28.69
N PRO A 207 5.82 -4.65 -28.49
CA PRO A 207 5.94 -3.54 -27.55
C PRO A 207 5.00 -2.37 -27.87
N ASP A 208 4.87 -1.97 -29.14
CA ASP A 208 4.02 -0.85 -29.54
C ASP A 208 2.53 -1.12 -29.37
N GLN A 209 2.13 -2.38 -29.53
CA GLN A 209 0.74 -2.79 -29.30
C GLN A 209 0.44 -2.78 -27.80
N LEU A 210 1.35 -3.31 -26.97
CA LEU A 210 1.22 -3.29 -25.52
C LEU A 210 1.20 -1.86 -24.96
N ALA A 211 2.06 -0.97 -25.46
CA ALA A 211 2.08 0.43 -25.07
C ALA A 211 0.72 1.12 -25.34
N ARG A 212 0.12 0.85 -26.52
CA ARG A 212 -1.23 1.35 -26.86
C ARG A 212 -2.33 0.75 -25.98
N ILE A 213 -2.25 -0.53 -25.64
CA ILE A 213 -3.20 -1.18 -24.72
C ILE A 213 -3.12 -0.53 -23.33
N PHE A 214 -1.90 -0.34 -22.80
CA PHE A 214 -1.71 0.33 -21.52
C PHE A 214 -2.23 1.76 -21.55
N ALA A 215 -1.93 2.53 -22.59
CA ALA A 215 -2.49 3.87 -22.77
C ALA A 215 -4.02 3.89 -22.80
N GLY A 216 -4.65 2.93 -23.48
CA GLY A 216 -6.10 2.78 -23.51
C GLY A 216 -6.70 2.46 -22.14
N LEU A 217 -6.08 1.54 -21.38
CA LEU A 217 -6.48 1.23 -20.00
C LEU A 217 -6.35 2.45 -19.08
N PHE A 218 -5.30 3.24 -19.26
CA PHE A 218 -5.07 4.46 -18.49
C PHE A 218 -6.08 5.56 -18.83
N ALA A 219 -6.38 5.78 -20.11
CA ALA A 219 -7.42 6.70 -20.55
C ALA A 219 -8.80 6.27 -19.99
N LEU A 220 -9.08 4.97 -19.96
CA LEU A 220 -10.31 4.44 -19.37
C LEU A 220 -10.38 4.65 -17.85
N ALA A 221 -9.25 4.53 -17.14
CA ALA A 221 -9.18 4.72 -15.69
C ALA A 221 -9.18 6.21 -15.26
N TRP A 222 -8.86 7.13 -16.17
CA TRP A 222 -8.78 8.56 -15.89
C TRP A 222 -10.09 9.15 -15.34
N LEU A 223 -11.21 8.89 -16.02
CA LEU A 223 -12.50 9.44 -15.61
C LEU A 223 -13.01 8.82 -14.28
N PRO A 224 -12.98 7.49 -14.09
CA PRO A 224 -13.28 6.88 -12.79
C PRO A 224 -12.39 7.40 -11.66
N PHE A 225 -11.10 7.63 -11.92
CA PHE A 225 -10.18 8.22 -10.96
C PHE A 225 -10.60 9.65 -10.58
N LEU A 226 -10.88 10.52 -11.56
CA LEU A 226 -11.33 11.89 -11.32
C LEU A 226 -12.65 11.92 -10.53
N LEU A 227 -13.62 11.10 -10.92
CA LEU A 227 -14.96 11.06 -10.31
C LEU A 227 -15.01 10.27 -9.00
N GLY A 228 -13.98 9.49 -8.69
CA GLY A 228 -13.94 8.64 -7.50
C GLY A 228 -14.96 7.51 -7.59
N ILE A 229 -15.08 6.93 -8.78
CA ILE A 229 -15.84 5.73 -9.08
C ILE A 229 -14.83 4.59 -9.04
N VAL A 230 -14.92 3.70 -8.04
CA VAL A 230 -13.92 2.65 -7.81
C VAL A 230 -12.50 3.27 -7.74
N GLY A 231 -12.36 4.29 -6.89
CA GLY A 231 -11.19 5.16 -6.82
C GLY A 231 -9.89 4.44 -6.46
N ARG A 232 -9.92 3.36 -5.66
CA ARG A 232 -8.71 2.58 -5.35
C ARG A 232 -8.25 1.77 -6.56
N LEU A 233 -9.16 1.13 -7.29
CA LEU A 233 -8.81 0.38 -8.51
C LEU A 233 -8.28 1.31 -9.60
N SER A 234 -9.00 2.40 -9.86
CA SER A 234 -8.55 3.40 -10.84
C SER A 234 -7.24 4.07 -10.38
N GLY A 235 -7.08 4.33 -9.08
CA GLY A 235 -5.83 4.80 -8.49
C GLY A 235 -4.66 3.84 -8.66
N LEU A 236 -4.89 2.53 -8.54
CA LEU A 236 -3.88 1.50 -8.81
C LEU A 236 -3.44 1.51 -10.28
N ILE A 237 -4.39 1.66 -11.20
CA ILE A 237 -4.12 1.74 -12.64
C ILE A 237 -3.30 3.01 -12.97
N ILE A 238 -3.70 4.17 -12.42
CA ILE A 238 -2.97 5.44 -12.60
C ILE A 238 -1.59 5.39 -11.90
N LEU A 239 -1.45 4.69 -10.78
CA LEU A 239 -0.16 4.48 -10.12
C LEU A 239 0.76 3.65 -11.03
N GLY A 240 0.24 2.58 -11.63
CA GLY A 240 0.96 1.75 -12.61
C GLY A 240 1.40 2.55 -13.84
N MET A 241 0.57 3.48 -14.31
CA MET A 241 0.92 4.43 -15.37
C MET A 241 2.10 5.31 -14.98
N ALA A 242 2.05 5.92 -13.79
CA ALA A 242 3.14 6.75 -13.29
C ALA A 242 4.43 5.95 -13.14
N CYS A 243 4.36 4.70 -12.65
CA CYS A 243 5.51 3.80 -12.59
C CYS A 243 6.10 3.53 -13.98
N LEU A 244 5.27 3.15 -14.95
CA LEU A 244 5.73 2.84 -16.30
C LEU A 244 6.41 4.05 -16.95
N ASP A 245 5.86 5.24 -16.75
CA ASP A 245 6.46 6.47 -17.26
C ASP A 245 7.79 6.81 -16.58
N VAL A 246 7.88 6.66 -15.25
CA VAL A 246 9.13 6.85 -14.51
C VAL A 246 10.20 5.84 -14.94
N LEU A 247 9.82 4.59 -15.22
CA LEU A 247 10.75 3.54 -15.64
C LEU A 247 11.22 3.73 -17.09
N SER A 248 10.41 4.34 -17.94
CA SER A 248 10.75 4.58 -19.36
C SER A 248 11.54 5.88 -19.59
N VAL A 249 11.18 6.97 -18.92
CA VAL A 249 11.77 8.31 -19.18
C VAL A 249 12.52 8.87 -17.97
N GLY A 250 12.40 8.24 -16.80
CA GLY A 250 12.98 8.72 -15.54
C GLY A 250 11.99 9.54 -14.69
N LEU A 251 12.41 9.88 -13.47
CA LEU A 251 11.57 10.62 -12.52
C LEU A 251 11.54 12.12 -12.85
N LEU A 252 10.37 12.60 -13.25
CA LEU A 252 10.07 13.98 -13.59
C LEU A 252 9.03 14.53 -12.63
N TRP A 253 9.45 15.37 -11.68
CA TRP A 253 8.58 15.89 -10.63
C TRP A 253 7.40 16.71 -11.14
N HIS A 254 7.56 17.44 -12.25
CA HIS A 254 6.48 18.26 -12.81
C HIS A 254 5.30 17.44 -13.35
N GLU A 255 5.49 16.13 -13.57
CA GLU A 255 4.47 15.25 -14.15
C GLU A 255 4.38 13.91 -13.39
N ASN A 256 5.21 12.92 -13.76
CA ASN A 256 5.05 11.53 -13.30
C ASN A 256 5.32 11.33 -11.81
N GLY A 257 6.19 12.15 -11.19
CA GLY A 257 6.49 12.06 -9.77
C GLY A 257 5.30 12.46 -8.90
N TRP A 258 4.68 13.62 -9.17
CA TRP A 258 3.48 14.05 -8.45
C TRP A 258 2.26 13.18 -8.79
N LEU A 259 2.19 12.65 -10.02
CA LEU A 259 1.14 11.70 -10.39
C LEU A 259 1.23 10.43 -9.53
N PHE A 260 2.44 9.88 -9.38
CA PHE A 260 2.71 8.73 -8.52
C PHE A 260 2.27 9.00 -7.07
N VAL A 261 2.65 10.15 -6.50
CA VAL A 261 2.24 10.56 -5.16
C VAL A 261 0.72 10.65 -5.03
N CYS A 262 0.04 11.32 -5.97
CA CYS A 262 -1.41 11.48 -5.95
C CYS A 262 -2.14 10.14 -6.03
N ALA A 263 -1.72 9.28 -6.97
CA ALA A 263 -2.29 7.95 -7.13
C ALA A 263 -2.05 7.07 -5.89
N ALA A 264 -0.86 7.15 -5.29
CA ALA A 264 -0.55 6.44 -4.06
C ALA A 264 -1.42 6.90 -2.87
N ILE A 265 -1.67 8.21 -2.75
CA ILE A 265 -2.59 8.77 -1.73
C ILE A 265 -3.99 8.17 -1.89
N VAL A 266 -4.54 8.17 -3.11
CA VAL A 266 -5.88 7.62 -3.39
C VAL A 266 -5.92 6.11 -3.15
N LEU A 267 -4.85 5.39 -3.52
CA LEU A 267 -4.74 3.96 -3.28
C LEU A 267 -4.79 3.63 -1.78
N HIS A 268 -4.05 4.37 -0.94
CA HIS A 268 -3.98 4.13 0.51
C HIS A 268 -5.21 4.61 1.26
N LEU A 269 -5.62 5.86 1.01
CA LEU A 269 -6.63 6.55 1.81
C LEU A 269 -8.04 6.41 1.23
N GLY A 270 -8.16 5.89 0.01
CA GLY A 270 -9.43 5.68 -0.69
C GLY A 270 -9.87 6.91 -1.49
N SER A 271 -11.15 6.93 -1.87
CA SER A 271 -11.66 7.90 -2.84
C SER A 271 -11.92 9.31 -2.29
N GLY A 272 -11.81 9.56 -0.98
CA GLY A 272 -11.98 10.91 -0.41
C GLY A 272 -13.41 11.47 -0.50
N ARG A 273 -13.63 12.76 -0.24
CA ARG A 273 -14.95 13.42 -0.37
C ARG A 273 -15.43 13.48 -1.83
N PHE A 274 -16.74 13.60 -2.03
CA PHE A 274 -17.37 13.77 -3.36
C PHE A 274 -17.15 12.61 -4.36
N ALA A 275 -16.61 11.48 -3.91
CA ALA A 275 -16.52 10.28 -4.74
C ALA A 275 -17.91 9.67 -4.96
N LEU A 276 -18.25 9.44 -6.23
CA LEU A 276 -19.58 9.05 -6.67
C LEU A 276 -19.94 7.60 -6.32
N TRP A 277 -18.97 6.68 -6.30
CA TRP A 277 -19.26 5.27 -6.03
C TRP A 277 -18.05 4.50 -5.48
N ARG A 278 -18.22 3.81 -4.34
CA ARG A 278 -17.12 3.16 -3.57
C ARG A 278 -17.45 1.73 -3.14
N PRO A 279 -17.69 0.81 -4.08
CA PRO A 279 -18.01 -0.59 -3.75
C PRO A 279 -16.84 -1.29 -3.03
N GLU A 280 -15.61 -0.88 -3.36
CA GLU A 280 -14.35 -1.41 -2.83
C GLU A 280 -14.17 -1.22 -1.31
N ASP A 281 -14.72 -0.15 -0.72
CA ASP A 281 -14.57 0.09 0.72
C ASP A 281 -15.31 -0.98 1.54
N ALA A 282 -16.47 -1.45 1.06
CA ALA A 282 -17.21 -2.53 1.71
C ALA A 282 -16.46 -3.87 1.58
N ILE A 283 -15.87 -4.13 0.41
CA ILE A 283 -15.12 -5.35 0.12
C ILE A 283 -13.84 -5.44 0.96
N LEU A 284 -13.11 -4.33 1.11
CA LEU A 284 -11.86 -4.26 1.87
C LEU A 284 -12.08 -4.30 3.38
N ARG A 285 -13.23 -3.82 3.86
CA ARG A 285 -13.61 -3.91 5.27
C ARG A 285 -14.06 -5.30 5.66
N ARG A 286 -14.70 -6.05 4.76
CA ARG A 286 -15.12 -7.43 5.00
C ARG A 286 -13.92 -8.36 5.18
N ARG A 287 -13.96 -9.19 6.21
CA ARG A 287 -12.99 -10.28 6.42
C ARG A 287 -13.47 -11.48 5.61
N TRP A 288 -12.84 -11.73 4.46
CA TRP A 288 -13.28 -12.78 3.54
C TRP A 288 -13.19 -14.17 4.20
N GLY A 289 -14.31 -14.90 4.23
CA GLY A 289 -14.43 -16.20 4.90
C GLY A 289 -14.82 -16.14 6.37
N GLY A 290 -14.86 -14.96 7.00
CA GLY A 290 -15.39 -14.81 8.37
C GLY A 290 -16.91 -14.97 8.44
N PRO A 291 -17.50 -15.15 9.64
CA PRO A 291 -18.95 -15.21 9.79
C PRO A 291 -19.60 -13.99 9.13
N ARG A 292 -20.67 -14.22 8.37
CA ARG A 292 -21.47 -13.13 7.81
C ARG A 292 -22.02 -12.32 8.98
N GLU A 293 -21.52 -11.10 9.16
CA GLU A 293 -22.28 -10.11 9.91
C GLU A 293 -23.51 -9.80 9.06
N ASP A 294 -24.60 -10.49 9.37
CA ASP A 294 -25.94 -10.09 8.94
C ASP A 294 -26.21 -8.74 9.60
N SER A 295 -25.94 -7.66 8.87
CA SER A 295 -26.37 -6.32 9.26
C SER A 295 -27.91 -6.29 9.25
N PRO A 296 -28.56 -5.80 10.33
CA PRO A 296 -30.02 -5.60 10.35
C PRO A 296 -30.48 -4.58 9.30
#